data_AF-A0A1X1APK3-F1
#
_entry.id   AF-A0A1X1APK3-F1
#
_cell.length_a   1.000
_cell.length_b   1.000
_cell.length_c   1.000
_cell.angle_alpha   90.00
_cell.angle_beta   90.00
_cell.angle_gamma   90.00
#
_symmetry.space_group_name_H-M   'P 1'
#
loop_
_entity.id
_entity.type
_entity.pdbx_description
1 polymer ?
#
loop_
_entity_poly.entity_id
_entity_poly.type
_entity_poly.pdbx_seq_one_letter_code
_entity_poly.pdbx_strand_id
1 'polypeptide(L)' 'MTTSKWGQDSNEAQALYFAAQLEEWATQIEEEITTFAAPAETHATKRVELYEVRRQIDALRRRFPAAF' A
#
# COMPACT_ATOMS: atom_id res chain seq x y z
N MET A 1 -19.34 -21.81 11.25
CA MET A 1 -18.87 -21.65 9.86
C MET A 1 -17.37 -21.77 9.86
N THR A 2 -16.83 -22.90 9.41
CA THR A 2 -15.38 -23.12 9.30
C THR A 2 -14.88 -22.42 8.04
N THR A 3 -14.16 -21.32 8.19
CA THR A 3 -13.40 -20.72 7.09
C THR A 3 -12.39 -21.76 6.61
N SER A 4 -12.56 -22.27 5.39
CA SER A 4 -11.64 -23.26 4.83
C SER A 4 -10.22 -22.69 4.76
N LYS A 5 -9.22 -23.45 5.20
CA LYS A 5 -7.80 -23.08 5.16
C LYS A 5 -7.37 -22.53 3.79
N TRP A 6 -7.83 -23.15 2.72
CA TRP A 6 -7.61 -22.72 1.32
C TRP A 6 -8.14 -21.31 1.01
N GLY A 7 -9.27 -20.92 1.60
CA GLY A 7 -9.82 -19.58 1.43
C GLY A 7 -9.04 -18.52 2.23
N GLN A 8 -8.45 -18.90 3.37
CA GLN A 8 -7.57 -18.02 4.13
C GLN A 8 -6.24 -17.82 3.40
N ASP A 9 -5.60 -18.90 2.95
CA ASP A 9 -4.33 -18.86 2.22
C ASP A 9 -4.46 -18.03 0.91
N SER A 10 -5.62 -18.10 0.22
CA SER A 10 -5.93 -17.26 -0.95
C SER A 10 -6.08 -15.78 -0.61
N ASN A 11 -6.69 -15.43 0.53
CA ASN A 11 -6.87 -14.05 0.96
C ASN A 11 -5.52 -13.42 1.39
N GLU A 12 -4.65 -14.22 2.01
CA GLU A 12 -3.30 -13.82 2.39
C GLU A 12 -2.42 -13.57 1.17
N ALA A 13 -2.45 -14.46 0.17
CA ALA A 13 -1.74 -14.26 -1.10
C ALA A 13 -2.22 -13.01 -1.85
N GLN A 14 -3.52 -12.75 -1.84
CA GLN A 14 -4.08 -11.54 -2.43
C GLN A 14 -3.70 -10.27 -1.67
N ALA A 15 -3.66 -10.32 -0.33
CA ALA A 15 -3.21 -9.20 0.49
C ALA A 15 -1.73 -8.86 0.23
N LEU A 16 -0.86 -9.87 0.08
CA LEU A 16 0.53 -9.70 -0.30
C LEU A 16 0.68 -9.03 -1.68
N TYR A 17 -0.07 -9.52 -2.67
CA TYR A 17 -0.06 -8.94 -4.01
C TYR A 17 -0.47 -7.45 -3.99
N PHE A 18 -1.56 -7.11 -3.29
CA PHE A 18 -2.00 -5.73 -3.18
C PHE A 18 -1.01 -4.85 -2.42
N ALA A 19 -0.40 -5.35 -1.33
CA ALA A 19 0.62 -4.59 -0.61
C ALA A 19 1.84 -4.31 -1.49
N ALA A 20 2.30 -5.27 -2.30
CA ALA A 20 3.40 -5.05 -3.23
C ALA A 20 3.09 -3.96 -4.27
N GLN A 21 1.86 -3.95 -4.82
CA GLN A 21 1.41 -2.91 -5.75
C GLN A 21 1.35 -1.53 -5.08
N LEU A 22 0.89 -1.46 -3.82
CA LEU A 22 0.88 -0.22 -3.05
C LEU A 22 2.30 0.27 -2.71
N GLU A 23 3.24 -0.63 -2.42
CA GLU A 23 4.66 -0.30 -2.16
C GLU A 23 5.34 0.25 -3.42
N GLU A 24 5.05 -0.33 -4.59
CA GLU A 24 5.53 0.18 -5.88
C GLU A 24 4.98 1.59 -6.14
N TRP A 25 3.67 1.81 -5.92
CA TRP A 25 3.07 3.13 -6.07
C TRP A 25 3.62 4.16 -5.07
N ALA A 26 3.83 3.77 -3.81
CA ALA A 26 4.45 4.66 -2.82
C ALA A 26 5.85 5.11 -3.26
N THR A 27 6.65 4.20 -3.82
CA THR A 27 7.98 4.50 -4.36
C THR A 27 7.89 5.52 -5.50
N GLN A 28 6.95 5.34 -6.43
CA GLN A 28 6.73 6.29 -7.53
C GLN A 28 6.35 7.69 -7.02
N ILE A 29 5.44 7.78 -6.05
CA ILE A 29 5.05 9.08 -5.46
C ILE A 29 6.26 9.74 -4.79
N GLU A 30 7.09 8.97 -4.08
CA GLU A 30 8.30 9.48 -3.44
C GLU A 30 9.29 10.04 -4.46
N GLU A 31 9.55 9.31 -5.54
CA GLU A 31 10.41 9.77 -6.65
C GLU A 31 9.88 11.06 -7.28
N GLU A 32 8.56 11.16 -7.46
CA GLU A 32 7.93 12.35 -8.01
C GLU A 32 8.05 13.56 -7.08
N ILE A 33 7.96 13.36 -5.76
CA ILE A 33 8.18 14.42 -4.76
C ILE A 33 9.65 14.86 -4.75
N THR A 34 10.61 13.93 -4.88
CA THR A 34 12.03 14.28 -4.79
C THR A 34 12.63 14.83 -6.07
N THR A 35 12.13 14.42 -7.22
CA THR A 35 12.80 14.63 -8.51
C THR A 35 12.18 15.78 -9.32
N PHE A 36 10.89 16.05 -9.17
CA PHE A 36 10.21 17.07 -9.97
C PHE A 36 10.18 18.44 -9.28
N ALA A 37 10.53 19.48 -10.05
CA ALA A 37 10.22 20.88 -9.74
C ALA A 37 8.72 21.18 -9.94
N ALA A 38 7.85 20.34 -9.40
CA ALA A 38 6.41 20.57 -9.40
C ALA A 38 6.06 21.75 -8.48
N PRO A 39 4.94 22.46 -8.74
CA PRO A 39 4.44 23.50 -7.84
C PRO A 39 4.21 22.95 -6.42
N ALA A 40 4.45 23.79 -5.40
CA ALA A 40 4.32 23.38 -3.98
C ALA A 40 2.96 22.74 -3.64
N GLU A 41 1.88 23.17 -4.29
CA GLU A 41 0.55 22.59 -4.16
C GLU A 41 0.49 21.13 -4.66
N THR A 42 1.14 20.82 -5.79
CA THR A 42 1.28 19.45 -6.29
C THR A 42 2.05 18.57 -5.31
N HIS A 43 3.10 19.09 -4.69
CA HIS A 43 3.85 18.37 -3.64
C HIS A 43 2.97 18.11 -2.41
N ALA A 44 2.15 19.07 -1.98
CA ALA A 44 1.25 18.90 -0.85
C ALA A 44 0.23 17.78 -1.11
N THR A 45 -0.40 17.77 -2.29
CA THR A 45 -1.33 16.70 -2.69
C THR A 45 -0.65 15.33 -2.73
N LYS A 46 0.54 15.22 -3.33
CA LYS A 46 1.28 13.96 -3.40
C LYS A 46 1.69 13.44 -2.03
N ARG A 47 2.00 14.32 -1.07
CA ARG A 47 2.31 13.90 0.31
C ARG A 47 1.09 13.33 1.03
N VAL A 48 -0.11 13.86 0.75
CA VAL A 48 -1.37 13.30 1.26
C VAL A 48 -1.64 11.93 0.63
N GLU A 49 -1.45 11.80 -0.67
CA GLU A 49 -1.58 10.54 -1.40
C GLU A 49 -0.64 9.47 -0.84
N LEU A 50 0.66 9.80 -0.69
CA LEU A 50 1.65 8.91 -0.09
C LEU A 50 1.26 8.45 1.32
N TYR A 51 0.70 9.35 2.14
CA TYR A 51 0.22 9.01 3.47
C TYR A 51 -0.93 7.99 3.41
N GLU A 52 -1.92 8.18 2.54
CA GLU A 52 -3.03 7.24 2.41
C GLU A 52 -2.59 5.87 1.87
N VAL A 53 -1.65 5.83 0.92
CA VAL A 53 -1.08 4.57 0.42
C VAL A 53 -0.40 3.80 1.55
N ARG A 54 0.48 4.46 2.31
CA ARG A 54 1.15 3.85 3.47
C ARG A 54 0.16 3.37 4.53
N ARG A 55 -0.90 4.13 4.78
CA ARG A 55 -1.98 3.74 5.70
C ARG A 55 -2.72 2.48 5.23
N GLN A 56 -2.94 2.32 3.92
CA GLN A 56 -3.57 1.12 3.36
C GLN A 56 -2.67 -0.11 3.49
N ILE A 57 -1.36 0.03 3.25
CA ILE A 57 -0.38 -1.03 3.49
C ILE A 57 -0.42 -1.47 4.96
N ASP A 58 -0.40 -0.53 5.89
CA ASP A 58 -0.50 -0.82 7.33
C ASP A 58 -1.81 -1.53 7.69
N ALA A 59 -2.92 -1.14 7.05
CA ALA A 59 -4.20 -1.81 7.25
C ALA A 59 -4.18 -3.26 6.75
N LEU A 60 -3.56 -3.54 5.61
CA LEU A 60 -3.36 -4.90 5.10
C LEU A 60 -2.48 -5.73 6.04
N ARG A 61 -1.35 -5.18 6.50
CA ARG A 61 -0.44 -5.83 7.46
C ARG A 61 -1.14 -6.16 8.78
N ARG A 62 -1.94 -5.24 9.32
CA ARG A 62 -2.73 -5.50 10.54
C ARG A 62 -3.84 -6.52 10.33
N ARG A 63 -4.45 -6.56 9.14
CA ARG A 63 -5.54 -7.49 8.83
C ARG A 63 -5.05 -8.91 8.59
N PHE A 64 -3.86 -9.07 8.01
CA PHE A 64 -3.26 -10.35 7.64
C PHE A 64 -1.85 -10.53 8.23
N PRO A 65 -1.68 -10.49 9.56
CA PRO A 65 -0.36 -10.49 10.20
C PRO A 65 0.45 -11.79 10.01
N ALA A 66 -0.17 -12.88 9.56
CA ALA A 66 0.52 -14.12 9.23
C ALA A 66 1.09 -14.13 7.79
N ALA A 67 0.65 -13.20 6.95
CA ALA A 67 1.07 -13.10 5.56
C ALA A 67 2.31 -12.19 5.38
N PHE A 68 2.56 -11.29 6.32
CA PHE A 68 3.64 -10.29 6.31
C PHE A 68 4.65 -10.55 7.42
#